data_AF-A0A2E3AVL1-F1
#
_entry.id   AF-A0A2E3AVL1-F1
#
_cell.length_a   1.000
_cell.length_b   1.000
_cell.length_c   1.000
_cell.angle_alpha   90.00
_cell.angle_beta   90.00
_cell.angle_gamma   90.00
#
_symmetry.space_group_name_H-M   'P 1'
#
loop_
_entity.id
_entity.type
_entity.pdbx_description
1 polymer ?
#
loop_
_entity_poly.entity_id
_entity_poly.type
_entity_poly.pdbx_seq_one_letter_code
_entity_poly.pdbx_strand_id
1 'polypeptide(L)'
;MMERTASGRRILLAAPRPRSVVMIAPIISPILVVVLFVLGCLHLLWAFGSTFPCANEQALARAVVGRRGITRMPSALSCMVVASCLFAAAILAAMLGGYVTLPLPSLVRKGLLIVAGLAAGLVFLGRGVIGILPAFERSAPEMPFLTLNRRVYSPLSFLIGLGFILLVLSLPNWSWRLWGV
;
A
#
# COMPACT_ATOMS: atom_id res chain seq x y z
N MET A 1 -20.35 34.68 53.16
CA MET A 1 -21.33 33.86 52.43
C MET A 1 -20.70 33.51 51.09
N MET A 2 -20.25 32.26 50.97
CA MET A 2 -19.52 31.72 49.81
C MET A 2 -20.48 31.49 48.65
N GLU A 3 -20.21 32.06 47.48
CA GLU A 3 -20.73 31.51 46.23
C GLU A 3 -19.56 31.00 45.38
N ARG A 4 -19.49 29.67 45.30
CA ARG A 4 -18.46 28.91 44.60
C ARG A 4 -18.97 28.72 43.17
N THR A 5 -18.53 29.56 42.23
CA THR A 5 -18.85 29.38 40.81
C THR A 5 -18.11 28.15 40.28
N ALA A 6 -18.79 27.00 40.26
CA ALA A 6 -18.31 25.75 39.70
C ALA A 6 -18.39 25.78 38.16
N SER A 7 -17.56 26.59 37.51
CA SER A 7 -17.31 26.47 36.06
C SER A 7 -16.04 25.64 35.84
N GLY A 8 -16.13 24.37 36.23
CA GLY A 8 -15.08 23.36 36.04
C GLY A 8 -15.05 22.81 34.61
N ARG A 9 -15.28 23.62 33.58
CA ARG A 9 -14.85 23.25 32.22
C ARG A 9 -13.36 23.45 32.17
N ARG A 10 -12.62 22.41 32.57
CA ARG A 10 -11.28 22.17 32.01
C ARG A 10 -11.50 22.12 30.51
N ILE A 11 -11.24 23.25 29.85
CA ILE A 11 -10.82 23.31 28.47
C ILE A 11 -9.60 22.39 28.47
N LEU A 12 -9.84 21.12 28.17
CA LEU A 12 -8.80 20.20 27.79
C LEU A 12 -8.25 20.83 26.53
N LEU A 13 -7.24 21.68 26.71
CA LEU A 13 -6.39 22.20 25.66
C LEU A 13 -5.98 20.94 24.88
N ALA A 14 -6.67 20.70 23.78
CA ALA A 14 -6.28 19.70 22.82
C ALA A 14 -4.86 20.11 22.44
N ALA A 15 -3.87 19.39 22.98
CA ALA A 15 -2.48 19.71 22.77
C ALA A 15 -2.30 19.98 21.27
N PRO A 16 -1.72 21.12 20.87
CA PRO A 16 -1.58 21.47 19.46
C PRO A 16 -0.89 20.29 18.77
N ARG A 17 -1.65 19.55 17.96
CA ARG A 17 -1.14 18.35 17.31
C ARG A 17 0.01 18.77 16.39
N PRO A 18 1.13 18.06 16.39
CA PRO A 18 2.30 18.43 15.60
C PRO A 18 1.90 18.53 14.12
N ARG A 19 2.12 19.69 13.51
CA ARG A 19 1.79 20.00 12.11
C ARG A 19 2.34 18.97 11.11
N SER A 20 3.39 18.25 11.48
CA SER A 20 4.00 17.20 10.65
C SER A 20 3.03 16.09 10.28
N VAL A 21 2.22 15.57 11.22
CA VAL A 21 1.29 14.46 10.97
C VAL A 21 0.12 14.89 10.07
N VAL A 22 -0.21 16.18 10.08
CA VAL A 22 -1.28 16.79 9.28
C VAL A 22 -0.93 16.81 7.78
N MET A 23 0.36 16.81 7.41
CA MET A 23 0.80 16.91 6.01
C MET A 23 1.19 15.58 5.35
N ILE A 24 1.19 14.46 6.09
CA ILE A 24 1.71 13.17 5.59
C ILE A 24 0.73 12.49 4.62
N ALA A 25 -0.54 12.36 5.00
CA ALA A 25 -1.56 11.69 4.19
C ALA A 25 -1.75 12.27 2.76
N PRO A 26 -1.83 13.60 2.56
CA PRO A 26 -2.00 14.15 1.20
C PRO A 26 -0.82 13.91 0.27
N ILE A 27 0.38 13.62 0.81
CA ILE A 27 1.57 13.34 0.02
C ILE A 27 1.71 11.84 -0.23
N ILE A 28 1.58 11.01 0.82
CA ILE A 28 1.77 9.55 0.72
C ILE A 28 0.71 8.90 -0.16
N SER A 29 -0.57 9.31 -0.01
CA SER A 29 -1.66 8.69 -0.76
C SER A 29 -1.49 8.77 -2.29
N PRO A 30 -1.29 9.95 -2.92
CA PRO A 30 -1.11 10.01 -4.37
C PRO A 30 0.12 9.26 -4.84
N ILE A 31 1.22 9.27 -4.08
CA ILE A 31 2.42 8.48 -4.40
C ILE A 31 2.09 6.99 -4.45
N LEU A 32 1.41 6.46 -3.42
CA LEU A 32 0.99 5.05 -3.40
C LEU A 32 0.03 4.72 -4.53
N VAL A 33 -0.94 5.61 -4.81
CA VAL A 33 -1.89 5.44 -5.92
C VAL A 33 -1.13 5.31 -7.24
N VAL A 34 -0.21 6.23 -7.53
CA VAL A 34 0.58 6.21 -8.78
C VAL A 34 1.44 4.95 -8.86
N VAL A 35 2.16 4.60 -7.80
CA VAL A 35 3.02 3.41 -7.79
C VAL A 35 2.21 2.14 -8.01
N LEU A 36 1.13 1.94 -7.27
CA LEU A 36 0.27 0.75 -7.38
C LEU A 36 -0.44 0.69 -8.74
N PHE A 37 -0.88 1.83 -9.26
CA PHE A 37 -1.49 1.92 -10.58
C PHE A 37 -0.51 1.54 -11.69
N VAL A 38 0.71 2.09 -11.68
CA VAL A 38 1.77 1.75 -12.65
C VAL A 38 2.12 0.26 -12.58
N LEU A 39 2.26 -0.30 -11.37
CA LEU A 39 2.49 -1.74 -11.20
C LEU A 39 1.32 -2.59 -11.71
N GLY A 40 0.08 -2.14 -11.50
CA GLY A 40 -1.12 -2.78 -12.02
C GLY A 40 -1.16 -2.79 -13.56
N CYS A 41 -0.87 -1.65 -14.19
CA CYS A 41 -0.76 -1.54 -15.65
C CYS A 41 0.33 -2.44 -16.21
N LEU A 42 1.48 -2.55 -15.53
CA LEU A 42 2.55 -3.45 -15.93
C LEU A 42 2.11 -4.92 -15.91
N HIS A 43 1.35 -5.34 -14.89
CA HIS A 43 0.79 -6.70 -14.84
C HIS A 43 -0.30 -6.94 -15.89
N LEU A 44 -1.13 -5.95 -16.20
CA LEU A 44 -2.07 -6.05 -17.33
C LEU A 44 -1.32 -6.22 -18.65
N LEU A 45 -0.26 -5.43 -18.86
CA LEU A 45 0.57 -5.51 -20.05
C LEU A 45 1.15 -6.93 -20.22
N TRP A 46 1.59 -7.56 -19.13
CA TRP A 46 2.02 -8.97 -19.13
C TRP A 46 0.88 -9.96 -19.37
N ALA A 47 -0.33 -9.68 -18.86
CA ALA A 47 -1.51 -10.50 -19.15
C ALA A 47 -1.87 -10.51 -20.65
N PHE A 48 -1.61 -9.40 -21.35
CA PHE A 48 -1.77 -9.30 -22.81
C PHE A 48 -0.56 -9.85 -23.59
N GLY A 49 0.41 -10.48 -22.93
CA GLY A 49 1.54 -11.17 -23.57
C GLY A 49 2.75 -10.28 -23.89
N SER A 50 2.79 -9.04 -23.41
CA SER A 50 3.97 -8.19 -23.58
C SER A 50 5.16 -8.69 -22.74
N THR A 51 6.37 -8.56 -23.27
CA THR A 51 7.60 -8.95 -22.59
C THR A 51 8.30 -7.79 -21.88
N PHE A 52 7.77 -6.57 -21.94
CA PHE A 52 8.38 -5.38 -21.36
C PHE A 52 8.64 -5.56 -19.85
N PRO A 53 9.81 -5.18 -19.30
CA PRO A 53 10.95 -4.49 -19.93
C PRO A 53 12.01 -5.44 -20.51
N CYS A 54 11.74 -6.75 -20.56
CA CYS A 54 12.70 -7.75 -21.02
C CYS A 54 12.60 -8.02 -22.53
N ALA A 55 13.71 -8.52 -23.10
CA ALA A 55 13.81 -8.80 -24.53
C ALA A 55 12.92 -9.97 -25.01
N ASN A 56 12.60 -10.92 -24.12
CA ASN A 56 11.78 -12.07 -24.45
C ASN A 56 11.04 -12.60 -23.20
N GLU A 57 10.06 -13.47 -23.44
CA GLU A 57 9.19 -14.04 -22.41
C GLU A 57 9.96 -14.82 -21.34
N GLN A 58 10.96 -15.61 -21.74
CA GLN A 58 11.76 -16.39 -20.80
C GLN A 58 12.57 -15.48 -19.87
N ALA A 59 13.19 -14.43 -20.40
CA ALA A 59 13.91 -13.43 -19.60
C ALA A 59 12.97 -12.74 -18.61
N LEU A 60 11.74 -12.41 -19.03
CA LEU A 60 10.74 -11.83 -18.14
C LEU A 60 10.32 -12.81 -17.03
N ALA A 61 10.04 -14.06 -17.38
CA ALA A 61 9.66 -15.10 -16.42
C ALA A 61 10.76 -15.34 -15.37
N ARG A 62 12.02 -15.37 -15.80
CA ARG A 62 13.18 -15.45 -14.90
C ARG A 62 13.36 -14.22 -14.03
N ALA A 63 13.00 -13.03 -14.51
CA ALA A 63 13.18 -11.77 -13.80
C ALA A 63 12.05 -11.45 -12.80
N VAL A 64 10.83 -11.93 -13.06
CA VAL A 64 9.62 -11.59 -12.28
C VAL A 64 9.12 -12.75 -11.42
N VAL A 65 9.24 -13.99 -11.89
CA VAL A 65 8.77 -15.17 -11.15
C VAL A 65 9.92 -15.88 -10.43
N GLY A 66 11.06 -16.02 -11.11
CA GLY A 66 12.28 -16.58 -10.51
C GLY A 66 12.18 -18.05 -10.08
N ARG A 67 11.22 -18.81 -10.62
CA ARG A 67 11.10 -20.25 -10.37
C ARG A 67 12.18 -20.99 -11.16
N ARG A 68 12.84 -21.97 -10.53
CA ARG A 68 13.81 -22.85 -11.21
C ARG A 68 13.19 -23.55 -12.42
N GLY A 69 13.91 -23.51 -13.54
CA GLY A 69 13.53 -24.10 -14.82
C GLY A 69 12.44 -23.32 -15.56
N ILE A 70 12.13 -22.07 -15.18
CA ILE A 70 11.03 -21.35 -15.81
C ILE A 70 11.38 -20.94 -17.24
N THR A 71 10.51 -21.31 -18.18
CA THR A 71 10.68 -21.04 -19.61
C THR A 71 9.61 -20.10 -20.17
N ARG A 72 8.48 -19.95 -19.47
CA ARG A 72 7.32 -19.16 -19.91
C ARG A 72 6.71 -18.39 -18.75
N MET A 73 5.98 -17.33 -19.07
CA MET A 73 5.25 -16.57 -18.06
C MET A 73 4.09 -17.39 -17.48
N PRO A 74 3.66 -17.09 -16.23
CA PRO A 74 2.44 -17.62 -15.67
C PRO A 74 1.23 -17.26 -16.54
N SER A 75 0.11 -17.98 -16.34
CA SER A 75 -1.11 -17.73 -17.10
C SER A 75 -1.54 -16.25 -17.07
N ALA A 76 -2.13 -15.77 -18.17
CA ALA A 76 -2.66 -14.40 -18.27
C ALA A 76 -3.62 -14.08 -17.11
N LEU A 77 -4.43 -15.06 -16.70
CA LEU A 77 -5.35 -14.93 -15.56
C LEU A 77 -4.62 -14.60 -14.25
N SER A 78 -3.48 -15.23 -13.99
CA SER A 78 -2.66 -14.92 -12.80
C SER A 78 -2.20 -13.45 -12.81
N CYS A 79 -1.76 -12.96 -13.97
CA CYS A 79 -1.35 -11.56 -14.12
C CYS A 79 -2.54 -10.60 -13.94
N MET A 80 -3.72 -10.93 -14.49
CA MET A 80 -4.95 -10.13 -14.32
C MET A 80 -5.42 -10.06 -12.87
N VAL A 81 -5.34 -11.18 -12.13
CA VAL A 81 -5.69 -11.20 -10.70
C VAL A 81 -4.76 -10.28 -9.92
N VAL A 82 -3.45 -10.37 -10.14
CA VAL A 82 -2.48 -9.49 -9.46
C VAL A 82 -2.71 -8.02 -9.83
N ALA A 83 -2.94 -7.72 -11.12
CA ALA A 83 -3.28 -6.37 -11.55
C ALA A 83 -4.52 -5.84 -10.85
N SER A 84 -5.59 -6.65 -10.76
CA SER A 84 -6.84 -6.29 -10.10
C SER A 84 -6.62 -6.00 -8.60
N CYS A 85 -5.82 -6.83 -7.92
CA CYS A 85 -5.45 -6.60 -6.52
C CYS A 85 -4.65 -5.29 -6.35
N LEU A 86 -3.73 -4.97 -7.27
CA LEU A 86 -2.96 -3.74 -7.24
C LEU A 86 -3.84 -2.50 -7.47
N PHE A 87 -4.80 -2.56 -8.42
CA PHE A 87 -5.76 -1.48 -8.61
C PHE A 87 -6.70 -1.31 -7.41
N ALA A 88 -7.17 -2.42 -6.81
CA ALA A 88 -7.96 -2.36 -5.59
C ALA A 88 -7.16 -1.72 -4.44
N ALA A 89 -5.87 -2.05 -4.31
CA ALA A 89 -4.99 -1.41 -3.34
C ALA A 89 -4.77 0.10 -3.66
N ALA A 90 -4.65 0.48 -4.93
CA ALA A 90 -4.56 1.88 -5.33
C ALA A 90 -5.84 2.66 -4.95
N ILE A 91 -7.02 2.09 -5.22
CA ILE A 91 -8.30 2.66 -4.81
C ILE A 91 -8.36 2.79 -3.30
N LEU A 92 -7.96 1.76 -2.55
CA LEU A 92 -7.89 1.80 -1.09
C LEU A 92 -6.96 2.92 -0.60
N ALA A 93 -5.79 3.11 -1.23
CA ALA A 93 -4.88 4.20 -0.90
C ALA A 93 -5.51 5.58 -1.17
N ALA A 94 -6.27 5.73 -2.26
CA ALA A 94 -7.03 6.95 -2.55
C ALA A 94 -8.16 7.18 -1.52
N MET A 95 -8.85 6.10 -1.11
CA MET A 95 -9.89 6.12 -0.08
C MET A 95 -9.35 6.33 1.33
N LEU A 96 -8.09 6.01 1.60
CA LEU A 96 -7.34 6.36 2.82
C LEU A 96 -6.68 7.75 2.73
N GLY A 97 -6.61 8.33 1.53
CA GLY A 97 -6.15 9.70 1.23
C GLY A 97 -7.27 10.74 1.16
N GLY A 98 -8.51 10.28 1.07
CA GLY A 98 -9.73 11.10 1.18
C GLY A 98 -10.21 11.61 -0.16
N TYR A 99 -9.63 11.10 -1.25
CA TYR A 99 -9.98 11.44 -2.62
C TYR A 99 -11.23 10.69 -3.11
N VAL A 100 -11.54 9.54 -2.49
CA VAL A 100 -12.71 8.72 -2.81
C VAL A 100 -13.42 8.35 -1.52
N THR A 101 -14.74 8.49 -1.48
CA THR A 101 -15.54 8.20 -0.28
C THR A 101 -16.65 7.20 -0.58
N LEU A 102 -16.86 6.25 0.33
CA LEU A 102 -18.05 5.40 0.29
C LEU A 102 -19.26 6.10 0.93
N PRO A 103 -20.47 5.89 0.37
CA PRO A 103 -21.73 6.33 0.96
C PRO A 103 -22.11 5.41 2.14
N LEU A 104 -21.28 5.40 3.18
CA LEU A 104 -21.46 4.61 4.39
C LEU A 104 -21.43 5.51 5.64
N PRO A 105 -22.08 5.10 6.74
CA PRO A 105 -21.97 5.77 8.02
C PRO A 105 -20.50 5.95 8.44
N SER A 106 -20.17 7.13 9.00
CA SER A 106 -18.78 7.55 9.24
C SER A 106 -17.99 6.59 10.14
N LEU A 107 -18.65 5.97 11.12
CA LEU A 107 -18.03 4.97 12.01
C LEU A 107 -17.67 3.68 11.27
N VAL A 108 -18.63 3.12 10.52
CA VAL A 108 -18.46 1.88 9.76
C VAL A 108 -17.37 2.06 8.70
N ARG A 109 -17.42 3.18 7.97
CA ARG A 109 -16.43 3.53 6.95
C ARG A 109 -15.02 3.59 7.53
N LYS A 110 -14.84 4.27 8.68
CA LYS A 110 -13.52 4.36 9.35
C LYS A 110 -13.02 2.99 9.79
N GLY A 111 -13.87 2.19 10.43
CA GLY A 111 -13.50 0.83 10.85
C GLY A 111 -13.06 -0.04 9.68
N LEU A 112 -13.82 -0.03 8.59
CA LEU A 112 -13.49 -0.77 7.38
C LEU A 112 -12.15 -0.33 6.76
N LEU A 113 -11.93 0.99 6.65
CA LEU A 113 -10.68 1.54 6.11
C LEU A 113 -9.46 1.19 6.97
N ILE A 114 -9.60 1.20 8.29
CA ILE A 114 -8.52 0.80 9.20
C ILE A 114 -8.18 -0.68 8.98
N VAL A 115 -9.18 -1.56 9.00
CA VAL A 115 -8.96 -3.00 8.83
C VAL A 115 -8.36 -3.30 7.46
N ALA A 116 -8.93 -2.74 6.38
CA ALA A 116 -8.44 -2.94 5.02
C ALA A 116 -7.02 -2.38 4.83
N GLY A 117 -6.75 -1.18 5.36
CA GLY A 117 -5.43 -0.56 5.28
C GLY A 117 -4.36 -1.32 6.06
N LEU A 118 -4.69 -1.83 7.26
CA LEU A 118 -3.78 -2.68 8.04
C LEU A 118 -3.54 -4.01 7.33
N ALA A 119 -4.58 -4.65 6.79
CA ALA A 119 -4.43 -5.89 6.04
C ALA A 119 -3.53 -5.70 4.82
N ALA A 120 -3.75 -4.66 4.01
CA ALA A 120 -2.89 -4.33 2.87
C ALA A 120 -1.45 -4.04 3.32
N GLY A 121 -1.28 -3.21 4.36
CA GLY A 121 0.01 -2.88 4.94
C GLY A 121 0.79 -4.13 5.37
N LEU A 122 0.16 -5.04 6.09
CA LEU A 122 0.75 -6.29 6.55
C LEU A 122 1.13 -7.23 5.40
N VAL A 123 0.28 -7.37 4.38
CA VAL A 123 0.58 -8.20 3.20
C VAL A 123 1.83 -7.68 2.48
N PHE A 124 1.91 -6.37 2.21
CA PHE A 124 3.04 -5.77 1.51
C PHE A 124 4.33 -5.75 2.36
N LEU A 125 4.23 -5.41 3.66
CA LEU A 125 5.36 -5.47 4.60
C LEU A 125 5.88 -6.89 4.73
N GLY A 126 5.00 -7.87 4.97
CA GLY A 126 5.36 -9.27 5.07
C GLY A 126 6.09 -9.76 3.83
N ARG A 127 5.56 -9.43 2.64
CA ARG A 127 6.21 -9.77 1.37
C ARG A 127 7.59 -9.10 1.22
N GLY A 128 7.73 -7.84 1.64
CA GLY A 128 9.01 -7.13 1.65
C GLY A 128 10.05 -7.74 2.59
N VAL A 129 9.64 -8.17 3.79
CA VAL A 129 10.53 -8.78 4.79
C VAL A 129 10.93 -10.20 4.38
N ILE A 130 9.95 -11.04 4.00
CA ILE A 130 10.19 -12.44 3.63
C ILE A 130 11.17 -12.53 2.46
N GLY A 131 11.10 -11.61 1.50
CA GLY A 131 11.97 -11.61 0.33
C GLY A 131 13.45 -11.31 0.61
N ILE A 132 13.81 -10.89 1.83
CA ILE A 132 15.20 -10.59 2.25
C ILE A 132 15.75 -11.67 3.19
N LEU A 133 14.87 -12.50 3.78
CA LEU A 133 15.27 -13.52 4.76
C LEU A 133 16.21 -14.58 4.13
N PRO A 134 17.22 -15.06 4.88
CA PRO A 134 18.11 -16.13 4.42
C PRO A 134 17.38 -17.42 4.02
N ALA A 135 16.23 -17.70 4.63
CA ALA A 135 15.39 -18.84 4.29
C ALA A 135 14.86 -18.78 2.84
N PHE A 136 14.61 -17.59 2.30
CA PHE A 136 14.19 -17.41 0.92
C PHE A 136 15.32 -17.73 -0.06
N GLU A 137 16.57 -17.39 0.30
CA GLU A 137 17.74 -17.72 -0.52
C GLU A 137 17.97 -19.23 -0.62
N ARG A 138 17.66 -19.97 0.45
CA ARG A 138 17.76 -21.44 0.46
C ARG A 138 16.79 -22.11 -0.51
N SER A 139 15.69 -21.44 -0.88
CA SER A 139 14.81 -21.91 -1.97
C SER A 139 15.45 -21.75 -3.36
N ALA A 140 16.61 -21.08 -3.41
CA ALA A 140 17.48 -20.89 -4.56
C ALA A 140 16.73 -20.48 -5.84
N PRO A 141 16.06 -19.32 -5.77
CA PRO A 141 15.37 -18.74 -6.91
C PRO A 141 16.34 -18.42 -8.06
N GLU A 142 15.82 -18.43 -9.28
CA GLU A 142 16.60 -18.15 -10.48
C GLU A 142 17.11 -16.71 -10.55
N MET A 143 18.21 -16.54 -11.27
CA MET A 143 18.75 -15.23 -11.62
C MET A 143 18.11 -14.75 -12.93
N PRO A 144 17.77 -13.45 -13.06
CA PRO A 144 18.14 -12.34 -12.18
C PRO A 144 17.13 -12.01 -11.05
N PHE A 145 16.07 -12.80 -10.87
CA PHE A 145 15.02 -12.49 -9.89
C PHE A 145 15.55 -12.32 -8.46
N LEU A 146 16.49 -13.14 -7.99
CA LEU A 146 17.01 -12.98 -6.62
C LEU A 146 17.63 -11.59 -6.38
N THR A 147 18.43 -11.10 -7.33
CA THR A 147 19.05 -9.78 -7.26
C THR A 147 18.01 -8.66 -7.32
N LEU A 148 17.07 -8.75 -8.26
CA LEU A 148 15.97 -7.79 -8.41
C LEU A 148 15.07 -7.78 -7.18
N ASN A 149 14.80 -8.95 -6.60
CA ASN A 149 13.99 -9.08 -5.41
C ASN A 149 14.64 -8.35 -4.22
N ARG A 150 15.94 -8.51 -4.02
CA ARG A 150 16.66 -7.83 -2.92
C ARG A 150 16.79 -6.33 -3.12
N ARG A 151 17.10 -5.90 -4.35
CA ARG A 151 17.41 -4.48 -4.62
C ARG A 151 16.19 -3.62 -4.89
N VAL A 152 15.14 -4.20 -5.48
CA VAL A 152 14.00 -3.44 -6.00
C VAL A 152 12.70 -3.94 -5.39
N TYR A 153 12.35 -5.22 -5.62
CA TYR A 153 10.99 -5.66 -5.30
C TYR A 153 10.72 -5.63 -3.79
N SER A 154 11.59 -6.23 -2.97
CA SER A 154 11.40 -6.32 -1.52
C SER A 154 11.40 -4.95 -0.85
N PRO A 155 12.36 -4.04 -1.13
CA PRO A 155 12.29 -2.66 -0.65
C PRO A 155 11.00 -1.94 -1.09
N LEU A 156 10.60 -2.09 -2.36
CA LEU A 156 9.39 -1.45 -2.87
C LEU A 156 8.13 -1.96 -2.15
N SER A 157 8.00 -3.28 -1.98
CA SER A 157 6.87 -3.86 -1.23
C SER A 157 6.87 -3.41 0.24
N PHE A 158 8.04 -3.35 0.87
CA PHE A 158 8.15 -2.85 2.24
C PHE A 158 7.71 -1.39 2.34
N LEU A 159 8.16 -0.53 1.42
CA LEU A 159 7.79 0.89 1.40
C LEU A 159 6.30 1.11 1.12
N ILE A 160 5.70 0.33 0.22
CA ILE A 160 4.25 0.35 -0.03
C ILE A 160 3.50 -0.03 1.25
N GLY A 161 3.92 -1.11 1.91
CA GLY A 161 3.29 -1.57 3.14
C GLY A 161 3.42 -0.54 4.27
N LEU A 162 4.60 0.06 4.44
CA LEU A 162 4.82 1.16 5.37
C LEU A 162 3.92 2.36 5.06
N GLY A 163 3.77 2.71 3.78
CA GLY A 163 2.89 3.77 3.34
C GLY A 163 1.43 3.54 3.75
N PHE A 164 0.91 2.31 3.61
CA PHE A 164 -0.43 1.96 4.10
C PHE A 164 -0.56 2.11 5.61
N ILE A 165 0.43 1.67 6.39
CA ILE A 165 0.43 1.85 7.85
C ILE A 165 0.39 3.34 8.21
N LEU A 166 1.22 4.17 7.57
CA LEU A 166 1.24 5.61 7.80
C LEU A 166 -0.10 6.27 7.43
N LEU A 167 -0.75 5.84 6.34
CA LEU A 167 -2.09 6.32 5.98
C LEU A 167 -3.14 5.93 7.02
N VAL A 168 -3.13 4.68 7.52
CA VAL A 168 -4.03 4.24 8.58
C VAL A 168 -3.83 5.04 9.86
N LEU A 169 -2.59 5.28 10.28
CA LEU A 169 -2.26 6.11 11.45
C LEU A 169 -2.66 7.59 11.25
N SER A 170 -2.75 8.02 9.99
CA SER A 170 -3.22 9.37 9.63
C SER A 170 -4.75 9.47 9.57
N LEU A 171 -5.47 8.36 9.40
CA LEU A 171 -6.94 8.33 9.29
C LEU A 171 -7.66 8.86 10.56
N PRO A 172 -7.25 8.54 11.81
CA PRO A 172 -7.77 9.19 13.02
C PRO A 172 -7.64 10.71 13.00
N ASN A 173 -6.66 11.24 12.26
CA ASN A 173 -6.37 12.66 12.19
C ASN A 173 -7.19 13.39 11.13
N TRP A 174 -8.02 12.73 10.33
CA TRP A 174 -8.81 13.36 9.26
C TRP A 174 -9.90 14.35 9.67
N SER A 175 -10.12 14.57 10.97
CA SER A 175 -11.18 15.45 11.46
C SER A 175 -11.12 16.89 10.94
N TRP A 176 -9.98 17.35 10.39
CA TRP A 176 -9.81 18.70 9.83
C TRP A 176 -10.14 18.81 8.33
N ARG A 177 -10.25 17.70 7.57
CA ARG A 177 -10.66 17.71 6.15
C ARG A 177 -12.18 17.80 5.93
N LEU A 178 -12.95 18.00 7.00
CA LEU A 178 -14.40 18.21 6.94
C LEU A 178 -14.82 19.59 6.39
N TRP A 179 -13.87 20.39 5.90
CA TRP A 179 -14.11 21.69 5.25
C TRP A 179 -13.78 21.63 3.77
N GLY A 180 -14.50 20.79 3.03
CA GLY A 180 -14.23 20.55 1.62
C GLY A 180 -15.34 19.83 0.87
N VAL A 181 -16.60 20.07 1.26
CA VAL A 181 -17.80 20.28 0.42
C VAL A 181 -18.75 21.12 1.27
#